data_AF-A0A938BUT5-F1
#
_entry.id   AF-A0A938BUT5-F1
#
_cell.length_a   1.000
_cell.length_b   1.000
_cell.length_c   1.000
_cell.angle_alpha   90.00
_cell.angle_beta   90.00
_cell.angle_gamma   90.00
#
_symmetry.space_group_name_H-M   'P 1'
#
loop_
_entity.id
_entity.type
_entity.pdbx_description
1 polymer ?
#
loop_
_entity_poly.entity_id
_entity_poly.type
_entity_poly.pdbx_seq_one_letter_code
_entity_poly.pdbx_strand_id
1 'polypeptide(L)' 'MRILIVKLSSLGDVVQALPVISDIRRHVELDLHIDWVVEEDYASLLALHPGIHRVIPVGLRR' A
#
# COMPACT_ATOMS: atom_id res chain seq x y z
N MET A 1 -12.22 -10.31 -1.73
CA MET A 1 -12.27 -8.91 -2.26
C MET A 1 -10.88 -8.41 -2.63
N ARG A 2 -10.74 -7.69 -3.76
CA ARG A 2 -9.46 -7.13 -4.22
C ARG A 2 -9.49 -5.60 -4.18
N ILE A 3 -8.49 -4.99 -3.58
CA ILE A 3 -8.35 -3.53 -3.44
C ILE A 3 -6.99 -3.11 -3.99
N LEU A 4 -6.99 -2.04 -4.77
CA LEU A 4 -5.77 -1.36 -5.21
C LEU A 4 -5.70 0.01 -4.54
N ILE A 5 -4.66 0.24 -3.75
CA ILE A 5 -4.35 1.56 -3.19
C ILE A 5 -3.38 2.27 -4.14
N VAL A 6 -3.70 3.50 -4.55
CA VAL A 6 -2.81 4.34 -5.34
C VAL A 6 -2.44 5.56 -4.52
N LYS A 7 -1.18 5.62 -4.05
CA LYS A 7 -0.65 6.78 -3.30
C LYS A 7 0.76 7.11 -3.81
N LEU A 8 0.80 7.84 -4.92
CA LEU A 8 2.02 8.35 -5.54
C LEU A 8 2.37 9.73 -4.96
N SER A 9 2.84 9.75 -3.70
CA SER A 9 3.17 10.99 -2.98
C SER A 9 4.53 10.90 -2.31
N SER A 10 4.88 11.92 -1.51
CA SER A 10 6.04 11.92 -0.63
C SER A 10 5.98 10.79 0.41
N LEU A 11 7.13 10.44 0.98
CA LEU A 11 7.23 9.41 2.01
C LEU A 11 6.28 9.65 3.20
N GLY A 12 6.18 10.89 3.67
CA GLY A 12 5.35 11.24 4.84
C GLY A 12 3.87 10.89 4.62
N ASP A 13 3.34 11.25 3.45
CA ASP A 13 1.98 10.92 3.04
C ASP A 13 1.74 9.40 2.92
N VAL A 14 2.73 8.67 2.43
CA VAL A 14 2.66 7.21 2.27
C VAL A 14 2.60 6.54 3.64
N VAL A 15 3.46 6.95 4.57
CA VAL A 15 3.49 6.43 5.95
C VAL A 15 2.18 6.73 6.68
N GLN A 16 1.66 7.95 6.55
CA GLN A 16 0.39 8.34 7.16
C GLN A 16 -0.80 7.52 6.64
N ALA A 17 -0.71 6.98 5.42
CA ALA A 17 -1.75 6.15 4.83
C ALA A 17 -1.69 4.67 5.25
N LEU A 18 -0.56 4.16 5.74
CA LEU A 18 -0.41 2.73 6.12
C LEU A 18 -1.49 2.19 7.06
N PRO A 19 -1.97 2.94 8.08
CA PRO A 19 -3.03 2.46 8.97
C PRO A 19 -4.32 2.04 8.26
N VAL A 20 -4.59 2.55 7.05
CA VAL A 20 -5.78 2.18 6.26
C VAL A 20 -5.84 0.67 6.02
N ILE A 21 -4.70 -0.01 5.91
CA ILE A 21 -4.66 -1.46 5.70
C ILE A 21 -5.26 -2.21 6.89
N SER A 22 -4.89 -1.81 8.10
CA SER A 22 -5.41 -2.38 9.34
C SER A 22 -6.91 -2.10 9.46
N ASP A 23 -7.35 -0.91 9.07
CA ASP A 23 -8.76 -0.53 9.11
C ASP A 23 -9.60 -1.35 8.13
N ILE A 24 -9.15 -1.51 6.90
CA ILE A 24 -9.81 -2.36 5.89
C ILE A 24 -9.89 -3.80 6.41
N ARG A 25 -8.79 -4.35 6.93
CA ARG A 25 -8.75 -5.73 7.47
C ARG A 25 -9.71 -5.94 8.64
N ARG A 26 -9.97 -4.91 9.46
CA ARG A 26 -10.95 -5.00 10.55
C ARG A 26 -12.40 -5.08 10.08
N HIS A 27 -12.70 -4.57 8.89
CA HIS A 27 -14.07 -4.53 8.36
C HIS A 27 -14.34 -5.60 7.28
N VAL A 28 -13.31 -6.27 6.79
CA VAL A 28 -13.41 -7.26 5.72
C VAL A 28 -12.91 -8.60 6.23
N GLU A 29 -13.84 -9.55 6.41
CA GLU A 29 -13.57 -10.78 7.14
C GLU A 29 -12.95 -11.90 6.28
N LEU A 30 -13.14 -11.92 4.96
CA LEU A 30 -12.68 -13.02 4.09
C LEU A 30 -12.10 -12.57 2.74
N ASP A 31 -11.08 -13.32 2.29
CA ASP A 31 -10.47 -13.26 0.95
C ASP A 31 -9.96 -11.87 0.54
N LEU A 32 -9.39 -11.10 1.46
CA LEU A 32 -8.91 -9.74 1.20
C LEU A 32 -7.49 -9.73 0.60
N HIS A 33 -7.37 -9.17 -0.61
CA HIS A 33 -6.09 -8.87 -1.25
C HIS A 33 -5.95 -7.35 -1.42
N ILE A 34 -4.91 -6.77 -0.83
CA ILE A 34 -4.59 -5.35 -0.98
C ILE A 34 -3.27 -5.23 -1.74
N ASP A 35 -3.34 -4.67 -2.94
CA ASP A 35 -2.18 -4.27 -3.70
C ASP A 35 -1.97 -2.76 -3.56
N TRP A 36 -0.73 -2.28 -3.67
CA TRP A 36 -0.41 -0.86 -3.48
C TRP A 36 0.56 -0.33 -4.54
N VAL A 37 0.13 0.70 -5.26
CA VAL A 37 0.94 1.49 -6.22
C VAL A 37 1.63 2.67 -5.50
N VAL A 38 2.96 2.71 -5.55
CA VAL A 38 3.79 3.68 -4.83
C VAL A 38 5.01 4.08 -5.68
N GLU A 39 5.62 5.23 -5.37
CA GLU A 39 6.93 5.59 -5.94
C GLU A 39 7.97 4.53 -5.58
N GLU A 40 8.87 4.22 -6.52
CA GLU A 40 9.85 3.15 -6.38
C GLU A 40 10.75 3.29 -5.15
N ASP A 41 11.11 4.53 -4.79
CA ASP A 41 11.96 4.87 -3.63
C ASP A 41 11.37 4.36 -2.30
N TYR A 42 10.05 4.16 -2.26
CA TYR A 42 9.34 3.76 -1.04
C TYR A 42 8.79 2.34 -1.10
N ALA A 43 9.02 1.61 -2.20
CA ALA A 43 8.47 0.27 -2.39
C ALA A 43 8.98 -0.73 -1.33
N SER A 44 10.26 -0.64 -0.98
CA SER A 44 10.89 -1.49 0.04
C SER A 44 10.24 -1.33 1.41
N LEU A 45 9.83 -0.11 1.76
CA LEU A 45 9.14 0.17 3.03
C LEU A 45 7.78 -0.54 3.07
N LEU A 46 7.01 -0.45 1.99
CA LEU A 46 5.68 -1.08 1.93
C LEU A 46 5.77 -2.60 1.90
N ALA A 47 6.82 -3.17 1.29
CA ALA A 47 7.01 -4.61 1.23
C ALA A 47 7.19 -5.26 2.61
N LEU A 48 7.54 -4.48 3.65
CA LEU A 48 7.64 -4.95 5.03
C LEU A 48 6.27 -5.09 5.73
N HIS A 49 5.22 -4.49 5.18
CA HIS A 49 3.92 -4.48 5.82
C HIS A 49 3.15 -5.78 5.49
N PRO A 50 2.87 -6.66 6.47
CA PRO A 50 2.26 -7.99 6.23
C PRO A 50 0.82 -7.89 5.68
N GLY A 51 0.22 -6.71 5.83
CA GLY A 51 -1.10 -6.43 5.31
C GLY A 51 -1.15 -6.15 3.79
N ILE A 52 -0.01 -6.01 3.12
CA ILE A 52 0.07 -5.77 1.68
C ILE A 52 0.36 -7.09 0.98
N HIS A 53 -0.47 -7.42 -0.01
CA HIS A 53 -0.31 -8.60 -0.85
C HIS A 53 0.74 -8.37 -1.95
N ARG A 54 0.69 -7.22 -2.63
CA ARG A 54 1.67 -6.85 -3.65
C ARG A 54 1.97 -5.35 -3.64
N VAL A 55 3.25 -5.02 -3.72
CA VAL A 55 3.71 -3.65 -3.98
C VAL A 55 3.97 -3.49 -5.48
N ILE A 56 3.51 -2.39 -6.06
CA ILE A 56 3.62 -2.06 -7.47
C ILE A 56 4.41 -0.74 -7.58
N PRO A 57 5.74 -0.81 -7.73
CA PRO A 57 6.57 0.40 -7.84
C PRO A 57 6.34 1.09 -9.19
N VAL A 58 6.33 2.42 -9.17
CA VAL A 58 6.32 3.29 -10.35
C VAL A 58 7.39 4.36 -10.15
N GLY A 59 8.13 4.74 -11.20
CA GLY A 59 9.09 5.85 -11.14
C GLY A 59 8.62 7.02 -11.98
N LEU A 60 7.66 7.82 -11.49
CA LEU A 60 7.13 8.97 -12.25
C LEU A 60 8.01 10.22 -12.14
N ARG A 61 8.90 10.25 -11.15
CA ARG A 61 9.71 11.44 -10.80
C ARG A 61 11.16 11.37 -11.30
N ARG A 62 11.43 10.49 -12.27
CA ARG A 62 12.74 10.38 -12.94
C ARG A 62 12.88 11.38 -14.08
#